data_AF-A0A0B6Z6E4-F1
#
_entry.id   AF-A0A0B6Z6E4-F1
#
_cell.length_a   1.000
_cell.length_b   1.000
_cell.length_c   1.000
_cell.angle_alpha   90.00
_cell.angle_beta   90.00
_cell.angle_gamma   90.00
#
_symmetry.space_group_name_H-M   'P 1'
#
loop_
_entity.id
_entity.type
_entity.pdbx_description
1 polymer ?
#
loop_
_entity_poly.entity_id
_entity_poly.type
_entity_poly.pdbx_seq_one_letter_code
_entity_poly.pdbx_strand_id
1 'polypeptide(L)'
;GLDVLSSNMEIKVSNFRRFMGLPIYGMAQPTRNGLSRVVNQLLHNKQGYTNIVVVNLRSDYVLECEDVTYSLRHSSYLLEPIYSQCSSGKQMEEMEQKLKKEIKS
;
A
#
# COMPACT_ATOMS: atom_id res chain seq x y z
N GLY A 1 0.21 1.51 10.27
CA GLY A 1 0.29 0.55 11.38
C GLY A 1 1.69 0.56 11.96
N LEU A 2 1.86 0.23 13.25
CA LEU A 2 3.17 0.15 13.89
C LEU A 2 4.08 -0.82 13.12
N ASP A 3 5.32 -0.39 12.85
CA ASP A 3 6.33 -1.25 12.20
C ASP A 3 7.00 -2.15 13.23
N VAL A 4 6.41 -3.32 13.46
CA VAL A 4 6.89 -4.29 14.45
C VAL A 4 8.16 -5.00 13.96
N LEU A 5 8.34 -5.10 12.64
CA LEU A 5 9.48 -5.77 12.03
C LEU A 5 10.63 -4.83 11.67
N SER A 6 10.50 -3.52 11.94
CA SER A 6 11.50 -2.49 11.62
C SER A 6 11.94 -2.46 10.14
N SER A 7 11.14 -3.03 9.23
CA SER A 7 11.47 -3.13 7.81
C SER A 7 11.40 -1.79 7.09
N ASN A 8 10.78 -0.77 7.70
CA ASN A 8 10.68 0.56 7.13
C ASN A 8 12.07 1.21 6.93
N MET A 9 13.03 0.97 7.83
CA MET A 9 14.36 1.58 7.68
C MET A 9 15.11 1.08 6.45
N GLU A 10 15.05 -0.23 6.16
CA GLU A 10 15.77 -0.84 5.02
C GLU A 10 14.99 -0.68 3.71
N ILE A 11 13.68 -0.96 3.74
CA ILE A 11 12.86 -1.17 2.53
C ILE A 11 11.82 -0.05 2.35
N LYS A 12 11.71 0.90 3.29
CA LYS A 12 10.71 2.00 3.30
C LYS A 12 9.25 1.52 3.33
N VAL A 13 9.02 0.28 3.78
CA VAL A 13 7.68 -0.27 4.01
C VAL A 13 7.66 -0.99 5.35
N SER A 14 6.63 -0.73 6.15
CA SER A 14 6.45 -1.38 7.45
C SER A 14 5.97 -2.83 7.31
N ASN A 15 6.37 -3.68 8.26
CA ASN A 15 5.95 -5.08 8.38
C ASN A 15 6.13 -5.93 7.10
N PHE A 16 7.13 -5.62 6.27
CA PHE A 16 7.47 -6.42 5.10
C PHE A 16 8.09 -7.76 5.53
N ARG A 17 7.46 -8.87 5.13
CA ARG A 17 7.84 -10.23 5.53
C ARG A 17 7.54 -11.25 4.45
N ARG A 18 8.27 -12.38 4.49
CA ARG A 18 8.04 -13.54 3.63
C ARG A 18 7.33 -14.64 4.41
N PHE A 19 6.35 -15.29 3.80
CA PHE A 19 5.79 -16.54 4.31
C PHE A 19 6.81 -17.67 4.15
N MET A 20 7.10 -18.39 5.23
CA MET A 20 8.11 -19.44 5.19
C MET A 20 7.76 -20.53 4.17
N GLY A 21 8.74 -20.94 3.36
CA GLY A 21 8.59 -22.01 2.38
C GLY A 21 7.93 -21.60 1.05
N LEU A 22 7.37 -20.39 0.93
CA LEU A 22 6.75 -19.93 -0.33
C LEU A 22 7.25 -18.53 -0.74
N PRO A 23 7.19 -18.17 -2.04
CA PRO A 23 7.53 -16.83 -2.52
C PRO A 23 6.35 -15.85 -2.32
N ILE A 24 5.70 -15.91 -1.15
CA ILE A 24 4.56 -15.07 -0.79
C ILE A 24 5.04 -14.05 0.24
N TYR A 25 4.69 -12.78 0.03
CA TYR A 25 5.11 -11.67 0.87
C TYR A 25 3.90 -10.90 1.37
N GLY A 26 4.01 -10.35 2.57
CA GLY A 26 3.02 -9.46 3.15
C GLY A 26 3.69 -8.19 3.65
N MET A 27 2.98 -7.07 3.59
CA MET A 27 3.46 -5.77 4.06
C MET A 27 2.31 -4.87 4.47
N ALA A 28 2.61 -3.81 5.22
CA ALA A 28 1.67 -2.71 5.40
C ALA A 28 1.50 -1.91 4.10
N GLN A 29 0.51 -1.01 4.06
CA GLN A 29 0.29 -0.11 2.92
C GLN A 29 1.58 0.64 2.58
N PRO A 30 2.17 0.41 1.39
CA PRO A 30 3.38 1.10 0.99
C PRO A 30 3.04 2.45 0.36
N THR A 31 4.00 3.38 0.41
CA THR A 31 4.03 4.53 -0.50
C THR A 31 4.56 4.08 -1.85
N ARG A 32 4.47 4.94 -2.87
CA ARG A 32 5.09 4.68 -4.18
C ARG A 32 6.58 4.36 -4.07
N ASN A 33 7.31 5.09 -3.22
CA ASN A 33 8.73 4.86 -2.97
C ASN A 33 8.98 3.51 -2.28
N GLY A 34 8.21 3.21 -1.24
CA GLY A 34 8.28 1.92 -0.55
C GLY A 34 7.98 0.74 -1.47
N LEU A 35 6.93 0.83 -2.30
CA LEU A 35 6.58 -0.23 -3.24
C LEU A 35 7.68 -0.44 -4.29
N SER A 36 8.29 0.64 -4.80
CA SER A 36 9.42 0.56 -5.72
C SER A 36 10.62 -0.19 -5.10
N ARG A 37 10.94 0.09 -3.83
CA ARG A 37 12.01 -0.62 -3.11
C ARG A 37 11.71 -2.10 -2.90
N VAL A 38 10.47 -2.42 -2.56
CA VAL A 38 10.02 -3.82 -2.45
C VAL A 38 10.20 -4.56 -3.77
N VAL A 39 9.72 -3.98 -4.88
CA VAL A 39 9.84 -4.57 -6.22
C VAL A 39 11.30 -4.77 -6.59
N ASN A 40 12.15 -3.75 -6.43
CA ASN A 40 13.58 -3.83 -6.73
C ASN A 40 14.29 -4.91 -5.90
N GLN A 41 13.94 -5.05 -4.62
CA GLN A 41 14.52 -6.06 -3.75
C GLN A 41 14.16 -7.49 -4.17
N LEU A 42 12.92 -7.69 -4.61
CA LEU A 42 12.40 -8.96 -5.08
C LEU A 42 12.96 -9.34 -6.45
N LEU A 43 13.13 -8.38 -7.36
CA LEU A 43 13.69 -8.60 -8.70
C LEU A 43 15.20 -8.79 -8.70
N HIS A 44 15.96 -7.95 -7.99
CA HIS A 44 17.41 -7.83 -8.24
C HIS A 44 18.28 -8.18 -7.03
N ASN A 45 17.91 -7.78 -5.82
CA ASN A 45 18.86 -7.80 -4.70
C ASN A 45 18.99 -9.18 -4.07
N LYS A 46 17.92 -9.67 -3.44
CA LYS A 46 18.00 -10.82 -2.52
C LYS A 46 17.32 -12.08 -3.03
N GLN A 47 16.41 -11.98 -4.00
CA GLN A 47 15.54 -13.11 -4.37
C GLN A 47 15.61 -13.49 -5.85
N GLY A 48 15.85 -12.54 -6.75
CA GLY A 48 16.06 -12.82 -8.17
C GLY A 48 14.80 -13.30 -8.90
N TYR A 49 13.60 -12.91 -8.45
CA TYR A 49 12.38 -13.29 -9.14
C TYR A 49 12.25 -12.56 -10.49
N THR A 50 11.67 -13.23 -11.48
CA THR A 50 11.47 -12.66 -12.82
C THR A 50 10.10 -12.01 -12.99
N ASN A 51 9.12 -12.42 -12.18
CA ASN A 51 7.74 -11.93 -12.22
C ASN A 51 7.24 -11.64 -10.81
N ILE A 52 6.57 -10.52 -10.65
CA ILE A 52 5.96 -10.10 -9.38
C ILE A 52 4.51 -9.72 -9.65
N VAL A 53 3.60 -10.30 -8.87
CA VAL A 53 2.20 -9.90 -8.85
C VAL A 53 1.94 -9.22 -7.51
N VAL A 54 1.49 -7.97 -7.57
CA VAL A 54 1.06 -7.23 -6.38
C VAL A 54 -0.46 -7.27 -6.32
N VAL A 55 -0.99 -7.81 -5.23
CA VAL A 55 -2.44 -7.90 -5.01
C VAL A 55 -2.82 -6.92 -3.92
N ASN A 56 -3.65 -5.93 -4.26
CA ASN A 56 -4.27 -5.05 -3.28
C ASN A 56 -5.60 -5.66 -2.82
N LEU A 57 -5.75 -5.86 -1.51
CA LEU A 57 -6.95 -6.46 -0.90
C LEU A 57 -7.89 -5.40 -0.28
N ARG A 58 -7.56 -4.11 -0.41
CA ARG A 58 -8.33 -3.03 0.21
C ARG A 58 -9.62 -2.77 -0.55
N SER A 59 -10.71 -2.67 0.19
CA SER A 59 -12.03 -2.23 -0.29
C SER A 59 -12.35 -0.79 0.11
N ASP A 60 -11.36 -0.07 0.66
CA ASP A 60 -11.43 1.34 1.06
C ASP A 60 -10.33 2.16 0.37
N TYR A 61 -10.55 3.47 0.27
CA TYR A 61 -9.66 4.37 -0.47
C TYR A 61 -8.35 4.65 0.27
N VAL A 62 -7.26 4.78 -0.48
CA VAL A 62 -5.95 5.25 0.00
C VAL A 62 -5.47 6.44 -0.81
N LEU A 63 -5.05 7.48 -0.10
CA LEU A 63 -4.40 8.63 -0.69
C LEU A 63 -2.93 8.64 -0.30
N GLU A 64 -2.08 9.15 -1.19
CA GLU A 64 -0.67 9.37 -0.91
C GLU A 64 -0.39 10.86 -1.08
N CYS A 65 0.17 11.49 -0.06
CA CYS A 65 0.59 12.88 -0.07
C CYS A 65 1.95 12.97 0.65
N GLU A 66 2.93 13.66 0.04
CA GLU A 66 4.26 13.88 0.64
C GLU A 66 4.96 12.60 1.15
N ASP A 67 4.90 11.50 0.38
CA ASP A 67 5.45 10.18 0.76
C ASP A 67 4.83 9.59 2.05
N VAL A 68 3.58 9.98 2.35
CA VAL A 68 2.76 9.41 3.43
C VAL A 68 1.44 8.91 2.85
N THR A 69 1.00 7.73 3.29
CA THR A 69 -0.30 7.17 2.90
C THR A 69 -1.37 7.42 3.97
N TYR A 70 -2.57 7.72 3.50
CA TYR A 70 -3.73 8.08 4.31
C TYR A 70 -4.92 7.22 3.90
N SER A 71 -5.69 6.75 4.88
CA SER A 71 -6.98 6.09 4.66
C SER A 71 -8.11 7.05 4.97
N LEU A 72 -9.19 7.01 4.19
CA LEU A 72 -10.37 7.83 4.46
C LEU A 72 -11.17 7.27 5.64
N ARG A 73 -11.55 8.17 6.55
CA ARG A 73 -12.32 7.88 7.76
C ARG A 73 -13.43 8.91 7.90
N HIS A 74 -14.55 8.51 8.49
CA HIS A 74 -15.56 9.48 8.91
C HIS A 74 -15.03 10.27 10.11
N SER A 75 -15.19 11.59 10.14
CA SER A 75 -14.65 12.45 11.21
C SER A 75 -15.16 12.06 12.60
N SER A 76 -16.41 11.58 12.68
CA SER A 76 -17.02 11.09 13.93
C SER A 76 -16.66 9.64 14.27
N TYR A 77 -16.11 8.85 13.33
CA TYR A 77 -15.84 7.41 13.51
C TYR A 77 -14.48 7.04 12.89
N LEU A 78 -13.40 7.40 13.59
CA LEU A 78 -12.02 7.22 13.10
C LEU A 78 -11.54 5.76 13.07
N LEU A 79 -12.23 4.87 13.79
CA LEU A 79 -11.83 3.46 13.90
C LEU A 79 -12.21 2.64 12.66
N GLU A 80 -13.23 3.06 11.91
CA GLU A 80 -13.77 2.31 10.77
C GLU A 80 -13.43 2.99 9.44
N PRO A 81 -13.00 2.22 8.43
CA PRO A 81 -12.69 2.79 7.13
C PRO A 81 -13.97 3.09 6.38
N ILE A 82 -13.96 4.14 5.55
CA ILE A 82 -15.03 4.35 4.58
C ILE A 82 -14.82 3.38 3.44
N TYR A 83 -15.65 2.32 3.40
CA TYR A 83 -15.64 1.37 2.29
C TYR A 83 -16.10 2.03 1.00
N SER A 84 -15.46 1.63 -0.10
CA SER A 84 -15.84 2.07 -1.42
C SER A 84 -17.21 1.49 -1.82
N GLN A 85 -18.02 2.32 -2.47
CA GLN A 85 -19.26 1.91 -3.13
C GLN A 85 -19.01 1.55 -4.61
N CYS A 86 -17.76 1.57 -5.07
CA CYS A 86 -17.40 1.26 -6.44
C CYS A 86 -17.59 -0.23 -6.74
N SER A 87 -18.03 -0.54 -7.96
CA SER A 87 -18.24 -1.93 -8.39
C SER A 87 -16.97 -2.59 -8.96
N SER A 88 -15.87 -1.85 -9.10
CA SER A 88 -14.59 -2.37 -9.61
C SER A 88 -13.39 -1.59 -9.07
N GLY A 89 -12.23 -2.25 -9.05
CA GLY A 89 -10.95 -1.61 -8.66
C GLY A 89 -10.60 -0.40 -9.52
N LYS A 90 -10.92 -0.43 -10.82
CA LYS A 90 -10.69 0.71 -11.73
C LYS A 90 -11.45 1.97 -11.28
N GLN A 91 -12.72 1.81 -10.89
CA GLN A 91 -13.51 2.94 -10.37
C GLN A 91 -12.95 3.46 -9.03
N MET A 92 -12.42 2.57 -8.19
CA MET A 92 -11.75 2.99 -6.96
C MET A 92 -10.51 3.83 -7.26
N GLU A 93 -9.67 3.40 -8.21
CA GLU A 93 -8.48 4.14 -8.64
C GLU A 93 -8.84 5.52 -9.20
N GLU A 94 -9.88 5.60 -10.05
CA GLU A 94 -10.39 6.87 -10.60
C GLU A 94 -10.87 7.82 -9.49
N MET A 95 -11.58 7.29 -8.49
CA MET A 95 -12.03 8.05 -7.32
C MET A 95 -10.85 8.56 -6.49
N GLU A 96 -9.86 7.71 -6.21
CA GLU A 96 -8.64 8.13 -5.49
C GLU A 96 -7.89 9.24 -6.23
N GLN A 97 -7.83 9.18 -7.56
CA GLN A 97 -7.24 10.25 -8.37
C GLN A 97 -8.03 11.55 -8.29
N LYS A 98 -9.37 11.48 -8.28
CA LYS A 98 -10.23 12.65 -8.14
C LYS A 98 -10.03 13.30 -6.76
N LEU A 99 -10.08 12.52 -5.69
CA LEU A 99 -9.86 12.98 -4.32
C LEU A 99 -8.47 13.59 -4.14
N LYS A 100 -7.43 13.00 -4.75
CA LYS A 100 -6.08 13.58 -4.75
C LYS A 100 -6.02 14.96 -5.41
N LYS A 101 -6.83 15.22 -6.43
CA LYS A 101 -6.90 16.54 -7.09
C LYS A 101 -7.60 17.57 -6.19
N GLU A 102 -8.67 17.18 -5.51
CA GLU A 102 -9.43 18.06 -4.60
C GLU A 102 -8.63 18.47 -3.36
N ILE A 103 -7.74 17.61 -2.85
CA ILE A 103 -6.87 17.98 -1.70
C ILE A 103 -5.75 18.93 -2.10
N LYS A 104 -5.34 18.92 -3.38
CA LYS A 104 -4.24 19.74 -3.89
C LYS A 104 -4.69 21.08 -4.48
N SER A 105 -6.00 21.29 -4.63
CA SER A 105 -6.61 22.56 -5.07
C SER A 105 -6.87 23.47 -3.90
#